data_AF-A0A517P599-F1
#
_entry.id   AF-A0A517P599-F1
#
_cell.length_a   1.000
_cell.length_b   1.000
_cell.length_c   1.000
_cell.angle_alpha   90.00
_cell.angle_beta   90.00
_cell.angle_gamma   90.00
#
_symmetry.space_group_name_H-M   'P 1'
#
loop_
_entity.id
_entity.type
_entity.pdbx_description
1 polymer ?
#
loop_
_entity_poly.entity_id
_entity_poly.type
_entity_poly.pdbx_seq_one_letter_code
_entity_poly.pdbx_strand_id
1 'polypeptide(L)'
;MAGYFLYSLDGDAFTQLVTAPTDAQARALAEPLLAENRGELARVGWPTDLDELTAFVKARLAAADWYGDLSDEQAELWDAVVWSFRSEPGAACGLGFECTDYESIYWDCAEFCEEHGAPALGEPAFGNRGFRCPPSEPGLGGYDRMYRLYLPAEVAALHEQLRAVEPHAAALSDRDPEDDEDESLGGQFFLGLYGPVADARARGRALFVQTDT
;
A
#
# COMPACT_ATOMS: atom_id res chain seq x y z
N MET A 1 -10.96 -2.81 -15.88
CA MET A 1 -11.34 -1.44 -15.52
C MET A 1 -10.33 -0.97 -14.49
N ALA A 2 -10.03 0.33 -14.45
CA ALA A 2 -9.09 0.86 -13.48
C ALA A 2 -9.66 0.69 -12.05
N GLY A 3 -8.80 0.38 -11.11
CA GLY A 3 -9.23 -0.05 -9.79
C GLY A 3 -8.10 -0.13 -8.78
N TYR A 4 -8.32 -0.89 -7.73
CA TYR A 4 -7.36 -1.15 -6.69
C TYR A 4 -7.24 -2.64 -6.43
N PHE A 5 -6.02 -3.11 -6.18
CA PHE A 5 -5.74 -4.41 -5.58
C PHE A 5 -5.41 -4.24 -4.11
N LEU A 6 -6.00 -5.07 -3.28
CA LEU A 6 -5.79 -5.11 -1.84
C LEU A 6 -4.98 -6.35 -1.48
N TYR A 7 -3.80 -6.11 -0.95
CA TYR A 7 -2.96 -7.13 -0.33
C TYR A 7 -2.80 -6.85 1.16
N SER A 8 -2.34 -7.85 1.91
CA SER A 8 -2.05 -7.68 3.33
C SER A 8 -0.69 -8.26 3.72
N LEU A 9 -0.09 -7.64 4.73
CA LEU A 9 1.20 -8.02 5.32
C LEU A 9 1.00 -8.32 6.81
N ASP A 10 1.82 -9.20 7.39
CA ASP A 10 1.84 -9.42 8.84
C ASP A 10 2.10 -8.11 9.59
N GLY A 11 1.11 -7.66 10.38
CA GLY A 11 1.12 -6.30 10.90
C GLY A 11 2.23 -6.04 11.92
N ASP A 12 2.52 -6.99 12.80
CA ASP A 12 3.61 -6.86 13.78
C ASP A 12 4.98 -6.85 13.08
N ALA A 13 5.18 -7.73 12.10
CA ALA A 13 6.42 -7.80 11.33
C ALA A 13 6.64 -6.53 10.51
N PHE A 14 5.61 -6.07 9.80
CA PHE A 14 5.67 -4.83 9.02
C PHE A 14 5.88 -3.61 9.93
N THR A 15 5.17 -3.53 11.06
CA THR A 15 5.35 -2.44 12.03
C THR A 15 6.77 -2.40 12.55
N GLN A 16 7.35 -3.55 12.92
CA GLN A 16 8.74 -3.61 13.37
C GLN A 16 9.73 -3.22 12.27
N LEU A 17 9.52 -3.69 11.03
CA LEU A 17 10.35 -3.35 9.87
C LEU A 17 10.42 -1.83 9.64
N VAL A 18 9.29 -1.13 9.75
CA VAL A 18 9.24 0.32 9.47
C VAL A 18 9.46 1.21 10.68
N THR A 19 9.65 0.66 11.88
CA THR A 19 9.90 1.45 13.11
C THR A 19 11.28 1.21 13.68
N ALA A 20 11.75 -0.04 13.67
CA ALA A 20 13.05 -0.43 14.19
C ALA A 20 13.63 -1.59 13.36
N PRO A 21 13.91 -1.39 12.06
CA PRO A 21 14.44 -2.44 11.19
C PRO A 21 15.75 -3.00 11.75
N THR A 22 15.92 -4.31 11.64
CA THR A 22 17.20 -4.98 11.95
C THR A 22 18.18 -4.86 10.78
N ASP A 23 19.47 -5.04 11.03
CA ASP A 23 20.48 -5.06 9.95
C ASP A 23 20.22 -6.20 8.96
N ALA A 24 19.76 -7.35 9.45
CA ALA A 24 19.43 -8.50 8.60
C ALA A 24 18.28 -8.19 7.64
N GLN A 25 17.22 -7.53 8.12
CA GLN A 25 16.08 -7.10 7.29
C GLN A 25 16.51 -6.07 6.24
N ALA A 26 17.23 -5.03 6.67
CA ALA A 26 17.71 -4.01 5.73
C ALA A 26 18.64 -4.60 4.67
N ARG A 27 19.49 -5.56 5.05
CA ARG A 27 20.38 -6.24 4.12
C ARG A 27 19.62 -7.09 3.11
N ALA A 28 18.62 -7.86 3.57
CA ALA A 28 17.79 -8.69 2.71
C ALA A 28 17.10 -7.88 1.60
N LEU A 29 16.76 -6.63 1.88
CA LEU A 29 16.18 -5.69 0.91
C LEU A 29 17.24 -4.97 0.05
N ALA A 30 18.41 -4.68 0.61
CA ALA A 30 19.50 -4.01 -0.09
C ALA A 30 20.20 -4.91 -1.13
N GLU A 31 20.33 -6.21 -0.87
CA GLU A 31 20.98 -7.18 -1.76
C GLU A 31 20.35 -7.24 -3.17
N PRO A 32 19.03 -7.46 -3.34
CA PRO A 32 18.40 -7.46 -4.67
C PRO A 32 18.43 -6.07 -5.31
N LEU A 33 18.22 -5.00 -4.54
CA LEU A 33 18.32 -3.64 -5.04
C LEU A 33 19.70 -3.38 -5.68
N LEU A 34 20.77 -3.78 -5.00
CA LEU A 34 22.13 -3.64 -5.51
C LEU A 34 22.39 -4.56 -6.72
N ALA A 35 21.92 -5.80 -6.68
CA ALA A 35 22.13 -6.77 -7.75
C ALA A 35 21.49 -6.33 -9.07
N GLU A 36 20.28 -5.77 -9.00
CA GLU A 36 19.47 -5.42 -10.16
C GLU A 36 19.70 -3.98 -10.64
N ASN A 37 20.01 -3.06 -9.72
CA ASN A 37 20.00 -1.62 -10.00
C ASN A 37 21.34 -0.92 -9.77
N ARG A 38 22.48 -1.64 -9.67
CA ARG A 38 23.81 -1.04 -9.40
C ARG A 38 24.14 0.19 -10.26
N GLY A 39 23.84 0.14 -11.55
CA GLY A 39 24.09 1.25 -12.48
C GLY A 39 23.25 2.48 -12.15
N GLU A 40 21.97 2.29 -11.87
CA GLU A 40 21.03 3.35 -11.50
C GLU A 40 21.37 3.93 -10.13
N LEU A 41 21.74 3.10 -9.15
CA LEU A 41 22.23 3.54 -7.83
C LEU A 41 23.42 4.49 -7.99
N ALA A 42 24.41 4.13 -8.81
CA ALA A 42 25.55 4.98 -9.08
C ALA A 42 25.15 6.30 -9.77
N ARG A 43 24.20 6.24 -10.71
CA ARG A 43 23.71 7.40 -11.46
C ARG A 43 23.01 8.42 -10.57
N VAL A 44 22.19 7.97 -9.61
CA VAL A 44 21.47 8.84 -8.67
C VAL A 44 22.27 9.19 -7.40
N GLY A 45 23.54 8.78 -7.33
CA GLY A 45 24.43 9.06 -6.20
C GLY A 45 24.13 8.28 -4.92
N TRP A 46 23.42 7.16 -5.02
CA TRP A 46 23.17 6.25 -3.90
C TRP A 46 24.34 5.29 -3.68
N PRO A 47 24.48 4.71 -2.47
CA PRO A 47 25.54 3.76 -2.17
C PRO A 47 25.52 2.53 -3.11
N THR A 48 26.71 2.10 -3.54
CA THR A 48 26.90 0.88 -4.37
C THR A 48 27.75 -0.18 -3.67
N ASP A 49 28.21 0.12 -2.45
CA ASP A 49 28.67 -0.86 -1.49
C ASP A 49 27.48 -1.42 -0.72
N LEU A 50 27.48 -2.72 -0.45
CA LEU A 50 26.34 -3.40 0.16
C LEU A 50 26.13 -2.99 1.63
N ASP A 51 27.20 -2.77 2.38
CA ASP A 51 27.08 -2.41 3.79
C ASP A 51 26.61 -0.97 3.94
N GLU A 52 27.10 -0.06 3.08
CA GLU A 52 26.60 1.31 3.00
C GLU A 52 25.13 1.38 2.53
N LEU A 53 24.75 0.58 1.52
CA LEU A 53 23.37 0.52 1.05
C LEU A 53 22.44 -0.10 2.10
N THR A 54 22.91 -1.11 2.83
CA THR A 54 22.17 -1.70 3.96
C THR A 54 21.88 -0.63 5.02
N ALA A 55 22.88 0.16 5.40
CA ALA A 55 22.70 1.25 6.35
C ALA A 55 21.72 2.32 5.84
N PHE A 56 21.80 2.66 4.54
CA PHE A 56 20.87 3.58 3.88
C PHE A 56 19.43 3.08 3.91
N VAL A 57 19.18 1.83 3.48
CA VAL A 57 17.84 1.21 3.48
C VAL A 57 17.27 1.16 4.89
N LYS A 58 18.09 0.75 5.88
CA LYS A 58 17.70 0.71 7.29
C LYS A 58 17.24 2.07 7.80
N ALA A 59 18.02 3.11 7.53
CA ALA A 59 17.70 4.48 7.96
C ALA A 59 16.41 4.97 7.29
N ARG A 60 16.23 4.69 6.00
CA ARG A 60 15.05 5.11 5.24
C ARG A 60 13.78 4.39 5.69
N LEU A 61 13.81 3.08 5.92
CA LEU A 61 12.68 2.33 6.49
C LEU A 61 12.17 2.94 7.81
N ALA A 62 13.08 3.39 8.67
CA ALA A 62 12.76 4.02 9.95
C ALA A 62 12.37 5.50 9.85
N ALA A 63 12.55 6.15 8.69
CA ALA A 63 12.30 7.58 8.53
C ALA A 63 10.80 7.91 8.64
N ALA A 64 10.49 9.08 9.21
CA ALA A 64 9.11 9.57 9.33
C ALA A 64 8.51 10.01 7.99
N ASP A 65 9.36 10.37 7.03
CA ASP A 65 9.02 10.67 5.64
C ASP A 65 9.98 9.87 4.75
N TRP A 66 9.43 8.98 3.92
CA TRP A 66 10.22 8.12 3.03
C TRP A 66 10.67 8.82 1.75
N TYR A 67 9.96 9.87 1.35
CA TYR A 67 10.06 10.50 0.03
C TYR A 67 10.52 11.96 0.06
N GLY A 68 10.40 12.64 1.20
CA GLY A 68 10.57 14.09 1.31
C GLY A 68 11.94 14.63 0.88
N ASP A 69 12.98 13.78 0.84
CA ASP A 69 14.33 14.13 0.39
C ASP A 69 14.74 13.48 -0.94
N LEU A 70 13.85 12.74 -1.60
CA LEU A 70 14.15 12.00 -2.83
C LEU A 70 13.79 12.79 -4.08
N SER A 71 14.62 12.71 -5.12
CA SER A 71 14.20 13.03 -6.48
C SER A 71 13.27 11.95 -7.05
N ASP A 72 12.60 12.22 -8.17
CA ASP A 72 11.72 11.25 -8.83
C ASP A 72 12.44 9.92 -9.13
N GLU A 73 13.63 9.99 -9.73
CA GLU A 73 14.44 8.81 -10.06
C GLU A 73 14.89 8.02 -8.82
N GLN A 74 15.21 8.73 -7.72
CA GLN A 74 15.56 8.09 -6.45
C GLN A 74 14.35 7.41 -5.82
N ALA A 75 13.17 8.01 -5.99
CA ALA A 75 11.95 7.47 -5.43
C ALA A 75 11.42 6.28 -6.24
N GLU A 76 11.61 6.25 -7.57
CA GLU A 76 11.42 5.04 -8.39
C GLU A 76 12.30 3.88 -7.91
N LEU A 77 13.57 4.15 -7.60
CA LEU A 77 14.47 3.15 -7.02
C LEU A 77 14.03 2.72 -5.61
N TRP A 78 13.53 3.65 -4.81
CA TRP A 78 12.97 3.33 -3.50
C TRP A 78 11.74 2.42 -3.62
N ASP A 79 10.88 2.64 -4.61
CA ASP A 79 9.71 1.81 -4.82
C ASP A 79 10.08 0.36 -5.17
N ALA A 80 11.25 0.10 -5.76
CA ALA A 80 11.75 -1.28 -5.92
C ALA A 80 11.93 -2.00 -4.57
N VAL A 81 12.33 -1.30 -3.51
CA VAL A 81 12.37 -1.85 -2.15
C VAL A 81 10.97 -2.17 -1.65
N VAL A 82 10.02 -1.27 -1.85
CA VAL A 82 8.63 -1.46 -1.43
C VAL A 82 7.97 -2.62 -2.18
N TRP A 83 8.21 -2.73 -3.49
CA TRP A 83 7.74 -3.85 -4.30
C TRP A 83 8.36 -5.18 -3.91
N SER A 84 9.52 -5.20 -3.26
CA SER A 84 10.12 -6.44 -2.77
C SER A 84 9.43 -7.02 -1.53
N PHE A 85 8.53 -6.27 -0.88
CA PHE A 85 7.76 -6.77 0.26
C PHE A 85 6.86 -7.96 -0.08
N ARG A 86 6.50 -8.14 -1.36
CA ARG A 86 5.68 -9.26 -1.85
C ARG A 86 6.47 -10.46 -2.38
N SER A 87 7.80 -10.43 -2.29
CA SER A 87 8.69 -11.48 -2.83
C SER A 87 9.61 -12.06 -1.75
N GLU A 88 10.58 -12.89 -2.15
CA GLU A 88 11.52 -13.55 -1.23
C GLU A 88 12.24 -12.60 -0.26
N PRO A 89 12.69 -11.38 -0.66
CA PRO A 89 13.24 -10.39 0.27
C PRO A 89 12.26 -9.96 1.37
N GLY A 90 11.00 -9.74 1.03
CA GLY A 90 9.93 -9.46 1.99
C GLY A 90 9.71 -10.62 2.95
N ALA A 91 9.65 -11.85 2.43
CA ALA A 91 9.54 -13.06 3.27
C ALA A 91 10.74 -13.22 4.22
N ALA A 92 11.96 -12.91 3.76
CA ALA A 92 13.16 -12.90 4.59
C ALA A 92 13.10 -11.83 5.70
N CYS A 93 12.29 -10.78 5.51
CA CYS A 93 12.00 -9.78 6.55
C CYS A 93 10.90 -10.22 7.53
N GLY A 94 10.32 -11.40 7.35
CA GLY A 94 9.19 -11.91 8.13
C GLY A 94 7.83 -11.40 7.64
N LEU A 95 7.74 -10.84 6.43
CA LEU A 95 6.48 -10.38 5.86
C LEU A 95 5.78 -11.54 5.15
N GLY A 96 4.71 -12.06 5.74
CA GLY A 96 3.75 -12.90 5.04
C GLY A 96 2.85 -12.03 4.18
N PHE A 97 3.06 -12.04 2.87
CA PHE A 97 2.22 -11.36 1.88
C PHE A 97 1.04 -12.26 1.49
N GLU A 98 -0.16 -11.70 1.50
CA GLU A 98 -1.39 -12.40 1.09
C GLU A 98 -2.21 -11.49 0.16
N CYS A 99 -2.73 -12.06 -0.93
CA CYS A 99 -3.78 -11.41 -1.71
C CYS A 99 -5.09 -11.46 -0.92
N THR A 100 -5.64 -10.29 -0.63
CA THR A 100 -6.86 -10.15 0.18
C THR A 100 -8.10 -9.92 -0.68
N ASP A 101 -7.94 -9.46 -1.93
CA ASP A 101 -8.96 -9.51 -2.97
C ASP A 101 -8.54 -10.45 -4.13
N TYR A 102 -9.53 -11.03 -4.81
CA TYR A 102 -9.32 -11.84 -6.02
C TYR A 102 -9.67 -11.07 -7.30
N GLU A 103 -10.32 -9.90 -7.16
CA GLU A 103 -10.80 -9.03 -8.23
C GLU A 103 -10.56 -7.58 -7.82
N SER A 104 -10.19 -6.73 -8.78
CA SER A 104 -9.90 -5.33 -8.49
C SER A 104 -11.16 -4.58 -8.04
N ILE A 105 -11.02 -3.75 -7.01
CA ILE A 105 -12.08 -2.82 -6.58
C ILE A 105 -12.10 -1.67 -7.58
N TYR A 106 -13.20 -1.45 -8.28
CA TYR A 106 -13.27 -0.35 -9.23
C TYR A 106 -13.32 1.00 -8.50
N TRP A 107 -12.86 2.05 -9.19
CA TRP A 107 -12.77 3.38 -8.61
C TRP A 107 -14.12 3.96 -8.20
N ASP A 108 -15.20 3.58 -8.88
CA ASP A 108 -16.57 4.00 -8.51
C ASP A 108 -16.98 3.52 -7.11
N CYS A 109 -16.50 2.36 -6.66
CA CYS A 109 -16.69 1.88 -5.29
C CYS A 109 -15.97 2.77 -4.26
N ALA A 110 -14.74 3.20 -4.56
CA ALA A 110 -13.99 4.11 -3.70
C ALA A 110 -14.62 5.51 -3.66
N GLU A 111 -15.02 6.05 -4.81
CA GLU A 111 -15.74 7.34 -4.93
C GLU A 111 -17.06 7.30 -4.15
N PHE A 112 -17.84 6.24 -4.32
CA PHE A 112 -19.08 6.02 -3.56
C PHE A 112 -18.82 6.02 -2.05
N CYS A 113 -17.79 5.30 -1.59
CA CYS A 113 -17.44 5.28 -0.17
C CYS A 113 -17.06 6.66 0.36
N GLU A 114 -16.26 7.43 -0.40
CA GLU A 114 -15.88 8.79 -0.04
C GLU A 114 -17.13 9.68 0.12
N GLU A 115 -18.02 9.70 -0.87
CA GLU A 115 -19.26 10.49 -0.86
C GLU A 115 -20.17 10.16 0.33
N HIS A 116 -20.12 8.91 0.79
CA HIS A 116 -20.96 8.39 1.87
C HIS A 116 -20.27 8.33 3.24
N GLY A 117 -19.15 9.04 3.41
CA GLY A 117 -18.57 9.31 4.74
C GLY A 117 -17.28 8.54 5.05
N ALA A 118 -16.61 7.99 4.04
CA ALA A 118 -15.29 7.37 4.17
C ALA A 118 -14.20 8.14 3.40
N PRO A 119 -13.84 9.37 3.83
CA PRO A 119 -12.90 10.24 3.11
C PRO A 119 -11.48 9.67 2.95
N ALA A 120 -11.10 8.63 3.71
CA ALA A 120 -9.83 7.94 3.49
C ALA A 120 -9.78 7.15 2.18
N LEU A 121 -10.92 6.91 1.52
CA LEU A 121 -11.00 6.26 0.21
C LEU A 121 -10.86 7.22 -0.97
N GLY A 122 -10.89 8.53 -0.73
CA GLY A 122 -10.72 9.53 -1.78
C GLY A 122 -9.28 9.59 -2.31
N GLU A 123 -9.14 9.90 -3.59
CA GLU A 123 -7.83 10.15 -4.19
C GLU A 123 -7.20 11.47 -3.67
N PRO A 124 -5.86 11.54 -3.59
CA PRO A 124 -4.89 10.46 -3.82
C PRO A 124 -4.67 9.57 -2.59
N ALA A 125 -5.42 9.78 -1.49
CA ALA A 125 -5.13 9.15 -0.21
C ALA A 125 -5.24 7.63 -0.25
N PHE A 126 -6.20 7.10 -1.03
CA PHE A 126 -6.37 5.68 -1.26
C PHE A 126 -5.60 5.22 -2.49
N GLY A 127 -4.67 4.29 -2.32
CA GLY A 127 -3.90 3.69 -3.42
C GLY A 127 -2.88 4.60 -4.11
N ASN A 128 -3.01 5.92 -4.09
CA ASN A 128 -2.17 6.84 -4.86
C ASN A 128 -1.27 7.76 -4.01
N ARG A 129 -0.82 7.26 -2.85
CA ARG A 129 -0.03 8.04 -1.89
C ARG A 129 0.88 7.13 -1.08
N GLY A 130 2.12 6.98 -1.53
CA GLY A 130 3.12 6.09 -0.93
C GLY A 130 3.19 6.17 0.61
N PHE A 131 3.74 5.13 1.22
CA PHE A 131 3.82 5.05 2.69
C PHE A 131 4.69 6.16 3.25
N ARG A 132 4.23 6.81 4.34
CA ARG A 132 4.92 7.97 4.93
C ARG A 132 5.32 9.02 3.89
N CYS A 133 4.40 9.30 2.95
CA CYS A 133 4.50 10.41 2.01
C CYS A 133 3.53 11.51 2.46
N PRO A 134 4.02 12.57 3.13
CA PRO A 134 3.21 13.75 3.43
C PRO A 134 2.59 14.34 2.16
N PRO A 135 1.47 15.07 2.25
CA PRO A 135 0.91 15.70 1.07
C PRO A 135 1.88 16.78 0.59
N SER A 136 2.40 16.64 -0.63
CA SER A 136 3.14 17.70 -1.32
C SER A 136 2.15 18.75 -1.84
N GLU A 137 2.61 19.99 -2.04
CA GLU A 137 1.77 21.04 -2.63
C GLU A 137 1.33 20.63 -4.06
N PRO A 138 0.06 20.85 -4.43
CA PRO A 138 -0.43 20.54 -5.77
C PRO A 138 0.37 21.31 -6.83
N GLY A 139 0.94 20.60 -7.80
CA GLY A 139 1.64 21.20 -8.94
C GLY A 139 3.08 20.72 -9.18
N LEU A 140 3.65 19.90 -8.29
CA LEU A 140 4.83 19.10 -8.62
C LEU A 140 4.34 17.82 -9.29
N GLY A 141 4.14 17.87 -10.62
CA GLY A 141 3.72 16.73 -11.45
C GLY A 141 4.76 15.60 -11.52
N GLY A 142 5.08 15.03 -10.36
CA GLY A 142 6.00 13.91 -10.19
C GLY A 142 5.21 12.64 -9.89
N TYR A 143 5.66 11.53 -10.49
CA TYR A 143 5.32 10.14 -10.20
C TYR A 143 4.27 9.92 -9.09
N ASP A 144 3.01 9.73 -9.49
CA ASP A 144 1.98 9.26 -8.57
C ASP A 144 2.39 7.85 -8.11
N ARG A 145 2.59 7.70 -6.80
CA ARG A 145 2.91 6.40 -6.23
C ARG A 145 1.68 5.53 -6.43
N MET A 146 1.79 4.49 -7.25
CA MET A 146 0.70 3.56 -7.56
C MET A 146 0.40 2.59 -6.40
N TYR A 147 0.61 3.02 -5.15
CA TYR A 147 0.24 2.29 -3.96
C TYR A 147 0.08 3.17 -2.70
N ARG A 148 -0.56 2.60 -1.68
CA ARG A 148 -0.60 3.07 -0.29
C ARG A 148 -0.45 1.88 0.67
N LEU A 149 0.31 2.06 1.75
CA LEU A 149 0.36 1.11 2.86
C LEU A 149 -0.33 1.70 4.11
N TYR A 150 -1.01 0.85 4.86
CA TYR A 150 -1.70 1.20 6.11
C TYR A 150 -1.21 0.30 7.24
N LEU A 151 -0.74 0.90 8.33
CA LEU A 151 -0.46 0.17 9.56
C LEU A 151 -1.74 -0.37 10.19
N PRO A 152 -1.68 -1.38 11.08
CA PRO A 152 -2.88 -1.98 11.67
C PRO A 152 -3.85 -0.97 12.32
N ALA A 153 -3.33 0.09 12.94
CA ALA A 153 -4.16 1.16 13.50
C ALA A 153 -4.88 1.99 12.41
N GLU A 154 -4.23 2.23 11.28
CA GLU A 154 -4.83 2.91 10.12
C GLU A 154 -5.86 2.00 9.43
N VAL A 155 -5.59 0.70 9.33
CA VAL A 155 -6.57 -0.30 8.84
C VAL A 155 -7.81 -0.32 9.72
N ALA A 156 -7.64 -0.28 11.05
CA ALA A 156 -8.77 -0.19 11.97
C ALA A 156 -9.58 1.10 11.76
N ALA A 157 -8.93 2.24 11.53
CA ALA A 157 -9.61 3.50 11.23
C ALA A 157 -10.34 3.48 9.88
N LEU A 158 -9.75 2.85 8.86
CA LEU A 158 -10.36 2.63 7.55
C LEU A 158 -11.62 1.78 7.66
N HIS A 159 -11.55 0.67 8.39
CA HIS A 159 -12.70 -0.21 8.63
C HIS A 159 -13.87 0.52 9.31
N GLU A 160 -13.60 1.38 10.30
CA GLU A 160 -14.67 2.14 10.97
C GLU A 160 -15.35 3.14 10.02
N GLN A 161 -14.61 3.70 9.05
CA GLN A 161 -15.17 4.54 7.99
C GLN A 161 -16.05 3.71 7.04
N LEU A 162 -15.57 2.56 6.59
CA LEU A 162 -16.35 1.65 5.74
C LEU A 162 -17.64 1.17 6.43
N ARG A 163 -17.60 0.90 7.75
CA ARG A 163 -18.80 0.54 8.52
C ARG A 163 -19.87 1.64 8.48
N ALA A 164 -19.49 2.91 8.37
CA ALA A 164 -20.46 3.99 8.23
C ALA A 164 -21.15 4.00 6.84
N VAL A 165 -20.48 3.44 5.83
CA VAL A 165 -20.98 3.33 4.44
C VAL A 165 -21.91 2.13 4.25
N GLU A 166 -21.79 1.07 5.06
CA GLU A 166 -22.58 -0.18 4.94
C GLU A 166 -24.08 0.02 4.68
N PRO A 167 -24.81 0.91 5.39
CA PRO A 167 -26.25 1.08 5.15
C PRO A 167 -26.57 1.63 3.77
N HIS A 168 -25.65 2.43 3.20
CA HIS A 168 -25.78 2.97 1.84
C HIS A 168 -25.54 1.88 0.80
N ALA A 169 -24.50 1.06 0.99
CA ALA A 169 -24.18 -0.05 0.10
C ALA A 169 -25.29 -1.12 0.08
N ALA A 170 -25.83 -1.48 1.25
CA ALA A 170 -26.92 -2.46 1.35
C ALA A 170 -28.17 -2.04 0.55
N ALA A 171 -28.47 -0.74 0.51
CA ALA A 171 -29.61 -0.21 -0.22
C ALA A 171 -29.44 -0.24 -1.76
N LEU A 172 -28.21 -0.48 -2.25
CA LEU A 172 -27.90 -0.68 -3.67
C LEU A 172 -28.07 -2.14 -4.08
N SER A 173 -27.62 -3.08 -3.25
CA SER A 173 -27.76 -4.53 -3.48
C SER A 173 -29.22 -4.99 -3.58
N ASP A 174 -30.15 -4.27 -2.97
CA ASP A 174 -31.60 -4.55 -3.06
C ASP A 174 -32.24 -4.15 -4.41
N ARG A 175 -31.50 -3.47 -5.31
CA ARG A 175 -32.09 -2.83 -6.50
C ARG A 175 -32.01 -3.62 -7.80
N ASP A 176 -31.04 -4.51 -7.96
CA ASP A 176 -30.92 -5.29 -9.20
C ASP A 176 -30.37 -6.71 -8.94
N PRO A 177 -31.22 -7.75 -8.95
CA PRO A 177 -30.82 -9.14 -8.73
C PRO A 177 -30.26 -9.83 -9.99
N GLU A 178 -30.20 -9.14 -11.13
CA GLU A 178 -29.66 -9.69 -12.39
C GLU A 178 -28.18 -9.32 -12.63
N ASP A 179 -27.61 -8.39 -11.87
CA ASP A 179 -26.18 -8.09 -11.93
C ASP A 179 -25.38 -9.20 -11.23
N ASP A 180 -24.27 -9.62 -11.83
CA ASP A 180 -23.30 -10.50 -11.16
C ASP A 180 -22.90 -9.81 -9.85
N GLU A 181 -23.20 -10.46 -8.71
CA GLU A 181 -23.10 -9.84 -7.39
C GLU A 181 -21.71 -9.20 -7.20
N ASP A 182 -20.66 -9.87 -7.70
CA ASP A 182 -19.25 -9.47 -7.62
C ASP A 182 -18.91 -8.21 -8.46
N GLU A 183 -19.59 -7.96 -9.58
CA GLU A 183 -19.37 -6.77 -10.43
C GLU A 183 -20.22 -5.56 -10.00
N SER A 184 -21.31 -5.80 -9.27
CA SER A 184 -22.18 -4.73 -8.75
C SER A 184 -21.45 -3.85 -7.73
N LEU A 185 -21.79 -2.56 -7.66
CA LEU A 185 -21.23 -1.62 -6.67
C LEU A 185 -21.40 -2.13 -5.22
N GLY A 186 -22.51 -2.82 -4.94
CA GLY A 186 -22.79 -3.42 -3.64
C GLY A 186 -21.87 -4.60 -3.33
N GLY A 187 -21.67 -5.54 -4.25
CA GLY A 187 -20.76 -6.66 -4.02
C GLY A 187 -19.29 -6.25 -4.06
N GLN A 188 -18.89 -5.31 -4.91
CA GLN A 188 -17.56 -4.70 -4.82
C GLN A 188 -17.31 -4.08 -3.45
N PHE A 189 -18.31 -3.39 -2.88
CA PHE A 189 -18.20 -2.88 -1.51
C PHE A 189 -18.07 -4.01 -0.48
N PHE A 190 -18.99 -4.99 -0.46
CA PHE A 190 -19.00 -6.00 0.61
C PHE A 190 -17.88 -7.05 0.49
N LEU A 191 -17.63 -7.54 -0.74
CA LEU A 191 -16.71 -8.63 -1.04
C LEU A 191 -15.32 -8.12 -1.42
N GLY A 192 -15.24 -7.04 -2.20
CA GLY A 192 -13.96 -6.48 -2.67
C GLY A 192 -13.28 -5.57 -1.65
N LEU A 193 -14.04 -4.81 -0.86
CA LEU A 193 -13.49 -3.76 -0.01
C LEU A 193 -13.69 -4.00 1.48
N TYR A 194 -14.93 -4.05 1.94
CA TYR A 194 -15.31 -4.15 3.34
C TYR A 194 -14.81 -5.45 3.96
N GLY A 195 -15.10 -6.60 3.33
CA GLY A 195 -14.66 -7.92 3.79
C GLY A 195 -13.13 -8.02 3.93
N PRO A 196 -12.35 -7.70 2.89
CA PRO A 196 -10.89 -7.71 2.94
C PRO A 196 -10.31 -6.79 4.02
N VAL A 197 -10.83 -5.57 4.17
CA VAL A 197 -10.39 -4.64 5.22
C VAL A 197 -10.78 -5.14 6.62
N ALA A 198 -11.94 -5.77 6.76
CA ALA A 198 -12.40 -6.39 8.01
C ALA A 198 -11.52 -7.59 8.41
N ASP A 199 -11.14 -8.46 7.47
CA ASP A 199 -10.23 -9.58 7.72
C ASP A 199 -8.85 -9.07 8.15
N ALA A 200 -8.28 -8.11 7.40
CA ALA A 200 -7.00 -7.50 7.74
C ALA A 200 -7.02 -6.90 9.15
N ARG A 201 -8.09 -6.17 9.50
CA ARG A 201 -8.28 -5.65 10.87
C ARG A 201 -8.37 -6.75 11.91
N ALA A 202 -9.18 -7.78 11.69
CA ALA A 202 -9.39 -8.86 12.65
C ALA A 202 -8.11 -9.64 12.94
N ARG A 203 -7.25 -9.78 11.93
CA ARG A 203 -5.95 -10.47 12.01
C ARG A 203 -4.81 -9.53 12.40
N GLY A 204 -5.07 -8.24 12.62
CA GLY A 204 -4.05 -7.25 12.97
C GLY A 204 -3.00 -7.05 11.87
N ARG A 205 -3.39 -7.15 10.61
CA ARG A 205 -2.51 -7.06 9.43
C ARG A 205 -2.39 -5.61 8.95
N ALA A 206 -1.27 -5.32 8.29
CA ALA A 206 -1.12 -4.10 7.50
C ALA A 206 -1.77 -4.31 6.12
N LEU A 207 -2.31 -3.25 5.53
CA LEU A 207 -2.92 -3.28 4.20
C LEU A 207 -1.98 -2.62 3.18
N PHE A 208 -1.77 -3.27 2.04
CA PHE A 208 -1.08 -2.74 0.87
C PHE A 208 -2.13 -2.58 -0.22
N VAL A 209 -2.48 -1.35 -0.56
CA VAL A 209 -3.37 -1.02 -1.68
C VAL A 209 -2.50 -0.63 -2.87
N GLN A 210 -2.69 -1.28 -4.01
CA GLN A 210 -2.04 -0.95 -5.28
C GLN A 210 -3.08 -0.44 -6.27
N THR A 211 -2.75 0.58 -7.04
CA THR A 211 -3.61 1.08 -8.12
C THR A 211 -3.39 0.26 -9.38
N ASP A 212 -4.50 -0.13 -10.03
CA ASP A 212 -4.55 -0.81 -11.32
C ASP A 212 -4.96 0.19 -12.41
N THR A 213 -4.12 0.37 -13.43
CA THR A 213 -4.31 1.34 -14.53
C THR A 213 -4.27 0.68 -15.89
#